data_AF-A0A812CAB6-F1
#
_entry.id   AF-A0A812CAB6-F1
#
_cell.length_a   1.000
_cell.length_b   1.000
_cell.length_c   1.000
_cell.angle_alpha   90.00
_cell.angle_beta   90.00
_cell.angle_gamma   90.00
#
_symmetry.space_group_name_H-M   'P 1'
#
loop_
_entity.id
_entity.type
_entity.pdbx_description
1 polymer ?
#
loop_
_entity_poly.entity_id
_entity_poly.type
_entity_poly.pdbx_seq_one_letter_code
_entity_poly.pdbx_strand_id
1 'polypeptide(L)'
;MLAENGRQWKSDSTPCTCCSGGFAQGSTVGYHVNVKERKVKMSENKTHEYWINKWLEGKTSFHSEKMHISLEKHLDKFIAGRTGIKMFFPLCGKTVDMRLLADQGHYVVGVDIAEQAFQEFFIDQNLEYTEEPLKNVDGKLFKSMDGRIKLYCMDFYLFTKEMEGQFNAIWDRGSLVAINIEDRIKYSQLIQEVMSPDCKYMVAAMQYDTSEYTGPPYNILKIFKYPVTR
;
A
#
# COMPACT_ATOMS: atom_id res chain seq x y z
N MET A 1 30.77 -19.87 5.35
CA MET A 1 30.63 -20.62 4.08
C MET A 1 29.20 -21.12 3.99
N LEU A 2 28.66 -21.14 2.77
CA LEU A 2 27.24 -21.24 2.36
C LEU A 2 26.56 -19.87 2.31
N ALA A 3 25.96 -19.39 1.22
CA ALA A 3 26.12 -19.55 -0.23
C ALA A 3 25.10 -18.56 -0.80
N GLU A 4 25.58 -17.49 -1.45
CA GLU A 4 24.74 -16.55 -2.19
C GLU A 4 24.08 -17.26 -3.36
N ASN A 5 22.79 -17.03 -3.59
CA ASN A 5 22.14 -17.34 -4.85
C ASN A 5 21.21 -16.21 -5.24
N GLY A 6 21.80 -15.19 -5.85
CA GLY A 6 21.07 -14.19 -6.62
C GLY A 6 20.45 -14.84 -7.85
N ARG A 7 19.14 -14.67 -8.03
CA ARG A 7 18.47 -14.93 -9.30
C ARG A 7 18.12 -13.61 -9.96
N GLN A 8 18.88 -13.31 -11.01
CA GLN A 8 18.69 -12.23 -11.95
C GLN A 8 17.60 -12.64 -12.95
N TRP A 9 16.49 -11.90 -13.01
CA TRP A 9 15.41 -12.15 -13.96
C TRP A 9 15.73 -11.46 -15.29
N LYS A 10 15.91 -12.24 -16.36
CA LYS A 10 16.02 -11.74 -17.74
C LYS A 10 14.61 -11.53 -18.31
N SER A 11 14.37 -10.37 -18.90
CA SER A 11 13.17 -10.05 -19.67
C SER A 11 13.40 -10.38 -21.14
N ASP A 12 12.77 -11.43 -21.64
CA ASP A 12 12.74 -11.71 -23.08
C ASP A 12 11.42 -11.19 -23.67
N SER A 13 11.53 -10.14 -24.48
CA SER A 13 10.45 -9.58 -25.28
C SER A 13 10.54 -10.12 -26.70
N THR A 14 9.56 -10.94 -27.12
CA THR A 14 9.37 -11.30 -28.54
C THR A 14 8.16 -10.55 -29.11
N PRO A 15 8.28 -9.87 -30.27
CA PRO A 15 7.16 -9.19 -30.92
C PRO A 15 6.22 -10.18 -31.62
N CYS A 16 4.92 -9.92 -31.54
CA CYS A 16 3.89 -10.63 -32.29
C CYS A 16 3.71 -9.95 -33.67
N THR A 17 3.97 -10.67 -34.76
CA THR A 17 3.72 -10.21 -36.14
C THR A 17 2.44 -10.84 -36.69
N CYS A 18 1.61 -9.99 -37.27
CA CYS A 18 0.32 -10.31 -37.85
C CYS A 18 0.43 -10.80 -39.31
N CYS A 19 -0.59 -11.56 -39.73
CA CYS A 19 -1.07 -11.83 -41.10
C CYS A 19 -0.25 -12.74 -42.02
N SER A 20 -0.84 -13.90 -42.39
CA SER A 20 -1.29 -14.20 -43.76
C SER A 20 -1.95 -15.59 -43.92
N GLY A 21 -3.09 -15.61 -44.62
CA GLY A 21 -3.44 -16.68 -45.58
C GLY A 21 -4.32 -17.86 -45.12
N GLY A 22 -5.42 -18.07 -45.86
CA GLY A 22 -5.88 -19.42 -46.22
C GLY A 22 -7.16 -19.92 -45.56
N PHE A 23 -8.30 -19.77 -46.27
CA PHE A 23 -9.48 -20.59 -46.05
C PHE A 23 -9.19 -22.04 -46.45
N ALA A 24 -9.27 -22.98 -45.52
CA ALA A 24 -9.37 -24.41 -45.79
C ALA A 24 -10.32 -25.07 -44.78
N GLN A 25 -11.25 -25.86 -45.29
CA GLN A 25 -12.21 -26.66 -44.53
C GLN A 25 -11.46 -27.61 -43.58
N GLY A 26 -11.76 -27.52 -42.28
CA GLY A 26 -11.20 -28.39 -41.25
C GLY A 26 -12.29 -28.88 -40.31
N SER A 27 -12.41 -30.20 -40.23
CA SER A 27 -13.19 -30.95 -39.25
C SER A 27 -13.03 -30.40 -37.83
N THR A 28 -14.14 -30.06 -37.18
CA THR A 28 -14.16 -29.61 -35.78
C THR A 28 -13.76 -30.77 -34.86
N VAL A 29 -12.49 -30.82 -34.47
CA VAL A 29 -12.04 -31.65 -33.33
C VAL A 29 -12.36 -30.87 -32.07
N GLY A 30 -13.44 -31.25 -31.39
CA GLY A 30 -13.81 -30.68 -30.09
C GLY A 30 -12.83 -31.13 -29.01
N TYR A 31 -11.92 -30.26 -28.61
CA TYR A 31 -11.14 -30.47 -27.40
C TYR A 31 -12.04 -30.24 -26.18
N HIS A 32 -12.39 -31.31 -25.48
CA HIS A 32 -12.91 -31.21 -24.11
C HIS A 32 -11.77 -30.76 -23.20
N VAL A 33 -11.67 -29.46 -22.95
CA VAL A 33 -10.85 -28.95 -21.85
C VAL A 33 -11.60 -29.28 -20.57
N ASN A 34 -11.08 -30.27 -19.84
CA ASN A 34 -11.53 -30.58 -18.48
C ASN A 34 -11.10 -29.42 -17.56
N VAL A 35 -11.89 -28.34 -17.52
CA VAL A 35 -11.72 -27.29 -16.53
C VAL A 35 -12.17 -27.89 -15.20
N LYS A 36 -11.23 -28.47 -14.45
CA LYS A 36 -11.47 -28.73 -13.03
C LYS A 36 -11.78 -27.38 -12.40
N GLU A 37 -13.03 -27.17 -12.01
CA GLU A 37 -13.41 -26.09 -11.10
C GLU A 37 -12.59 -26.25 -9.82
N ARG A 38 -11.44 -25.59 -9.78
CA ARG A 38 -10.68 -25.43 -8.55
C ARG A 38 -11.54 -24.51 -7.70
N LYS A 39 -12.19 -25.06 -6.68
CA LYS A 39 -12.74 -24.28 -5.56
C LYS A 39 -11.60 -23.44 -5.00
N VAL A 40 -11.50 -22.18 -5.42
CA VAL A 40 -10.59 -21.22 -4.80
C VAL A 40 -11.10 -21.07 -3.38
N LYS A 41 -10.33 -21.53 -2.39
CA LYS A 41 -10.62 -21.24 -0.99
C LYS A 41 -10.55 -19.72 -0.85
N MET A 42 -11.70 -19.08 -0.66
CA MET A 42 -11.76 -17.67 -0.30
C MET A 42 -10.95 -17.47 0.98
N SER A 43 -9.99 -16.55 0.94
CA SER A 43 -9.20 -16.19 2.11
C SER A 43 -10.13 -15.59 3.17
N GLU A 44 -10.02 -16.06 4.42
CA GLU A 44 -10.72 -15.43 5.54
C GLU A 44 -10.29 -13.97 5.70
N ASN A 45 -11.27 -13.08 5.86
CA ASN A 45 -11.07 -11.65 6.03
C ASN A 45 -10.26 -11.36 7.31
N LYS A 46 -9.43 -10.31 7.26
CA LYS A 46 -8.66 -9.86 8.41
C LYS A 46 -9.38 -8.70 9.09
N THR A 47 -9.64 -8.85 10.39
CA THR A 47 -10.25 -7.82 11.23
C THR A 47 -9.20 -6.86 11.78
N HIS A 48 -9.63 -5.80 12.46
CA HIS A 48 -8.72 -4.91 13.19
C HIS A 48 -7.94 -5.67 14.27
N GLU A 49 -8.59 -6.55 15.03
CA GLU A 49 -7.96 -7.35 16.09
C GLU A 49 -6.86 -8.25 15.53
N TYR A 50 -7.03 -8.81 14.33
CA TYR A 50 -5.98 -9.57 13.67
C TYR A 50 -4.70 -8.73 13.50
N TRP A 51 -4.83 -7.50 13.01
CA TRP A 51 -3.69 -6.61 12.78
C TRP A 51 -3.09 -6.07 14.08
N ILE A 52 -3.92 -5.68 15.04
CA ILE A 52 -3.47 -5.27 16.38
C ILE A 52 -2.66 -6.40 17.03
N ASN A 53 -3.17 -7.63 17.00
CA ASN A 53 -2.46 -8.78 17.59
C ASN A 53 -1.14 -9.09 16.89
N LYS A 54 -1.04 -8.90 15.56
CA LYS A 54 0.26 -9.05 14.87
C LYS A 54 1.32 -8.11 15.42
N TRP A 55 0.95 -6.86 15.74
CA TRP A 55 1.87 -5.90 16.35
C TRP A 55 2.21 -6.26 17.79
N LEU A 56 1.20 -6.57 18.61
CA LEU A 56 1.43 -6.97 20.02
C LEU A 56 2.31 -8.22 20.15
N GLU A 57 2.21 -9.15 19.20
CA GLU A 57 3.03 -10.37 19.15
C GLU A 57 4.39 -10.17 18.45
N GLY A 58 4.71 -8.97 17.96
CA GLY A 58 5.93 -8.68 17.21
C GLY A 58 6.02 -9.40 15.85
N LYS A 59 4.90 -9.89 15.31
CA LYS A 59 4.83 -10.61 14.01
C LYS A 59 4.73 -9.63 12.85
N THR A 60 5.74 -8.76 12.72
CA THR A 60 5.77 -7.62 11.80
C THR A 60 6.72 -7.83 10.62
N SER A 61 6.75 -9.03 10.04
CA SER A 61 7.65 -9.39 8.91
C SER A 61 7.44 -8.54 7.64
N PHE A 62 6.39 -7.73 7.60
CA PHE A 62 6.12 -6.74 6.56
C PHE A 62 6.88 -5.41 6.77
N HIS A 63 7.44 -5.17 7.95
CA HIS A 63 8.23 -3.99 8.26
C HIS A 63 9.62 -4.05 7.58
N SER A 64 10.12 -2.88 7.20
CA SER A 64 11.46 -2.69 6.65
C SER A 64 12.15 -1.61 7.44
N GLU A 65 13.36 -1.90 7.94
CA GLU A 65 14.20 -0.95 8.68
C GLU A 65 14.84 0.11 7.76
N LYS A 66 14.73 -0.07 6.43
CA LYS A 66 15.24 0.86 5.43
C LYS A 66 14.10 1.43 4.60
N MET A 67 14.37 2.60 4.03
CA MET A 67 13.50 3.23 3.04
C MET A 67 13.12 2.23 1.95
N HIS A 68 11.88 2.27 1.52
CA HIS A 68 11.44 1.38 0.45
C HIS A 68 12.14 1.74 -0.88
N ILE A 69 12.83 0.76 -1.48
CA ILE A 69 13.67 0.96 -2.67
C ILE A 69 12.91 1.65 -3.82
N SER A 70 11.64 1.31 -4.02
CA SER A 70 10.83 1.96 -5.07
C SER A 70 10.52 3.42 -4.77
N LEU A 71 10.32 3.77 -3.50
CA LEU A 71 10.09 5.16 -3.10
C LEU A 71 11.38 5.97 -3.30
N GLU A 72 12.51 5.46 -2.81
CA GLU A 72 13.84 6.06 -3.00
C GLU A 72 14.13 6.30 -4.50
N LYS A 73 13.99 5.26 -5.33
CA LYS A 73 14.27 5.33 -6.78
C LYS A 73 13.35 6.31 -7.53
N HIS A 74 12.15 6.56 -7.04
CA HIS A 74 11.14 7.37 -7.73
C HIS A 74 10.77 8.65 -6.99
N LEU A 75 11.56 9.02 -5.98
CA LEU A 75 11.30 10.13 -5.08
C LEU A 75 11.15 11.46 -5.84
N ASP A 76 12.07 11.74 -6.78
CA ASP A 76 12.03 12.96 -7.59
C ASP A 76 10.75 13.11 -8.39
N LYS A 77 10.20 11.99 -8.91
CA LYS A 77 8.94 11.98 -9.66
C LYS A 77 7.73 12.10 -8.74
N PHE A 78 7.82 11.51 -7.55
CA PHE A 78 6.77 11.53 -6.54
C PHE A 78 6.59 12.95 -5.95
N ILE A 79 7.69 13.59 -5.61
CA ILE A 79 7.72 14.97 -5.12
C ILE A 79 7.51 15.97 -6.26
N ALA A 80 8.03 15.68 -7.47
CA ALA A 80 7.93 16.52 -8.65
C ALA A 80 8.44 17.96 -8.41
N GLY A 81 9.56 18.09 -7.68
CA GLY A 81 10.19 19.39 -7.36
C GLY A 81 9.44 20.24 -6.33
N ARG A 82 8.31 19.78 -5.79
CA ARG A 82 7.53 20.50 -4.77
C ARG A 82 8.17 20.37 -3.39
N THR A 83 8.28 21.43 -2.63
CA THR A 83 8.82 21.41 -1.26
C THR A 83 7.70 21.57 -0.23
N GLY A 84 7.86 21.04 0.99
CA GLY A 84 6.90 21.27 2.06
C GLY A 84 5.50 20.69 1.82
N ILE A 85 5.37 19.75 0.89
CA ILE A 85 4.07 19.12 0.57
C ILE A 85 3.58 18.21 1.68
N LYS A 86 2.26 18.01 1.72
CA LYS A 86 1.60 17.12 2.67
C LYS A 86 1.39 15.74 2.07
N MET A 87 1.90 14.72 2.73
CA MET A 87 1.94 13.34 2.27
C MET A 87 1.10 12.43 3.18
N PHE A 88 0.33 11.53 2.58
CA PHE A 88 -0.49 10.56 3.29
C PHE A 88 0.07 9.14 3.18
N PHE A 89 0.00 8.41 4.30
CA PHE A 89 0.45 7.03 4.44
C PHE A 89 -0.72 6.21 5.02
N PRO A 90 -1.55 5.58 4.18
CA PRO A 90 -2.58 4.68 4.65
C PRO A 90 -1.95 3.40 5.22
N LEU A 91 -2.51 2.87 6.30
CA LEU A 91 -2.04 1.67 7.03
C LEU A 91 -0.51 1.70 7.23
N CYS A 92 -0.02 2.82 7.79
CA CYS A 92 1.39 3.18 7.73
C CYS A 92 2.31 2.31 8.62
N GLY A 93 1.75 1.60 9.60
CA GLY A 93 2.50 0.95 10.66
C GLY A 93 3.58 1.88 11.23
N LYS A 94 4.83 1.40 11.20
CA LYS A 94 6.02 2.17 11.60
C LYS A 94 6.99 2.46 10.45
N THR A 95 6.50 2.66 9.22
CA THR A 95 7.42 2.78 8.08
C THR A 95 8.43 3.92 8.25
N VAL A 96 9.71 3.61 8.04
CA VAL A 96 10.84 4.57 8.14
C VAL A 96 10.73 5.67 7.07
N ASP A 97 10.02 5.39 5.97
CA ASP A 97 9.74 6.35 4.90
C ASP A 97 9.14 7.66 5.43
N MET A 98 8.29 7.59 6.48
CA MET A 98 7.66 8.77 7.09
C MET A 98 8.70 9.72 7.69
N ARG A 99 9.66 9.19 8.46
CA ARG A 99 10.72 9.99 9.08
C ARG A 99 11.60 10.64 8.02
N LEU A 100 12.04 9.85 7.04
CA LEU A 100 12.96 10.32 6.00
C LEU A 100 12.37 11.44 5.14
N LEU A 101 11.05 11.39 4.87
CA LEU A 101 10.36 12.45 4.14
C LEU A 101 10.11 13.69 5.00
N ALA A 102 9.84 13.52 6.29
CA ALA A 102 9.75 14.64 7.23
C ALA A 102 11.09 15.37 7.39
N ASP A 103 12.22 14.65 7.45
CA ASP A 103 13.57 15.23 7.50
C ASP A 103 13.92 16.03 6.23
N GLN A 104 13.31 15.69 5.09
CA GLN A 104 13.40 16.47 3.84
C GLN A 104 12.49 17.71 3.84
N GLY A 105 11.82 18.00 4.94
CA GLY A 105 11.01 19.19 5.12
C GLY A 105 9.55 19.05 4.66
N HIS A 106 9.07 17.84 4.40
CA HIS A 106 7.65 17.57 4.10
C HIS A 106 6.82 17.40 5.38
N TYR A 107 5.50 17.40 5.21
CA TYR A 107 4.55 17.04 6.26
C TYR A 107 4.01 15.64 5.97
N VAL A 108 3.97 14.81 7.00
CA VAL A 108 3.58 13.41 6.91
C VAL A 108 2.39 13.15 7.82
N VAL A 109 1.38 12.52 7.25
CA VAL A 109 0.21 12.04 7.99
C VAL A 109 0.04 10.55 7.72
N GLY A 110 0.00 9.77 8.80
CA GLY A 110 -0.25 8.34 8.74
C GLY A 110 -1.56 7.98 9.44
N VAL A 111 -2.22 6.92 8.98
CA VAL A 111 -3.36 6.31 9.67
C VAL A 111 -3.07 4.82 9.80
N ASP A 112 -3.23 4.28 11.01
CA ASP A 112 -3.13 2.85 11.29
C ASP A 112 -3.98 2.55 12.53
N ILE A 113 -4.39 1.29 12.69
CA ILE A 113 -5.19 0.86 13.83
C ILE A 113 -4.31 0.42 15.02
N ALA A 114 -3.06 0.06 14.76
CA ALA A 114 -2.17 -0.51 15.76
C ALA A 114 -1.39 0.57 16.52
N GLU A 115 -1.87 0.95 17.70
CA GLU A 115 -1.20 1.92 18.59
C GLU A 115 0.28 1.54 18.86
N GLN A 116 0.55 0.25 19.05
CA GLN A 116 1.90 -0.30 19.25
C GLN A 116 2.86 0.10 18.12
N ALA A 117 2.38 0.16 16.86
CA ALA A 117 3.21 0.56 15.73
C ALA A 117 3.69 2.01 15.86
N PHE A 118 2.86 2.90 16.41
CA PHE A 118 3.22 4.31 16.55
C PHE A 118 4.15 4.53 17.73
N GLN A 119 3.90 3.87 18.86
CA GLN A 119 4.82 3.90 20.00
C GLN A 119 6.22 3.42 19.57
N GLU A 120 6.29 2.29 18.87
CA GLU A 120 7.55 1.80 18.29
C GLU A 120 8.13 2.77 17.26
N PHE A 121 7.33 3.37 16.38
CA PHE A 121 7.81 4.35 15.40
C PHE A 121 8.55 5.51 16.08
N PHE A 122 7.94 6.16 17.06
CA PHE A 122 8.57 7.32 17.69
C PHE A 122 9.82 6.93 18.49
N ILE A 123 9.82 5.77 19.15
CA ILE A 123 11.01 5.23 19.83
C ILE A 123 12.13 4.94 18.83
N ASP A 124 11.83 4.13 17.79
CA ASP A 124 12.81 3.67 16.80
C ASP A 124 13.41 4.84 16.00
N GLN A 125 12.62 5.89 15.74
CA GLN A 125 13.06 7.08 15.01
C GLN A 125 13.64 8.16 15.94
N ASN A 126 13.77 7.89 17.25
CA ASN A 126 14.27 8.81 18.28
C ASN A 126 13.57 10.18 18.20
N LEU A 127 12.25 10.17 18.22
CA LEU A 127 11.39 11.34 18.15
C LEU A 127 10.55 11.49 19.42
N GLU A 128 10.60 12.68 20.01
CA GLU A 128 9.62 13.08 21.01
C GLU A 128 8.27 13.36 20.35
N TYR A 129 7.19 13.04 21.07
CA TYR A 129 5.83 13.20 20.56
C TYR A 129 4.82 13.46 21.68
N THR A 130 3.64 13.96 21.29
CA THR A 130 2.47 14.08 22.16
C THR A 130 1.35 13.17 21.70
N GLU A 131 0.47 12.80 22.63
CA GLU A 131 -0.75 12.03 22.38
C GLU A 131 -1.97 12.83 22.82
N GLU A 132 -3.01 12.87 21.99
CA GLU A 132 -4.31 13.46 22.35
C GLU A 132 -5.46 12.59 21.82
N PRO A 133 -6.60 12.49 22.53
CA PRO A 133 -7.78 11.81 22.01
C PRO A 133 -8.35 12.56 20.80
N LEU A 134 -8.87 11.81 19.83
CA LEU A 134 -9.58 12.39 18.69
C LEU A 134 -10.95 12.94 19.11
N LYS A 135 -11.38 14.03 18.47
CA LYS A 135 -12.71 14.60 18.70
C LYS A 135 -13.75 13.86 17.87
N ASN A 136 -14.86 13.47 18.50
CA ASN A 136 -16.04 12.87 17.85
C ASN A 136 -15.82 11.52 17.17
N VAL A 137 -14.65 10.90 17.32
CA VAL A 137 -14.32 9.57 16.79
C VAL A 137 -13.43 8.86 17.80
N ASP A 138 -13.61 7.55 17.95
CA ASP A 138 -12.75 6.73 18.79
C ASP A 138 -11.35 6.62 18.17
N GLY A 139 -10.35 7.06 18.92
CA GLY A 139 -8.96 6.99 18.50
C GLY A 139 -8.09 8.04 19.16
N LYS A 140 -6.81 8.03 18.79
CA LYS A 140 -5.79 8.94 19.32
C LYS A 140 -4.99 9.57 18.18
N LEU A 141 -4.46 10.75 18.42
CA LEU A 141 -3.54 11.43 17.53
C LEU A 141 -2.17 11.55 18.20
N PHE A 142 -1.17 10.99 17.54
CA PHE A 142 0.23 11.11 17.92
C PHE A 142 0.88 12.20 17.07
N LYS A 143 1.63 13.13 17.66
CA LYS A 143 2.25 14.25 16.92
C LYS A 143 3.71 14.41 17.30
N SER A 144 4.61 14.50 16.32
CA SER A 144 5.98 14.93 16.57
C SER A 144 6.02 16.36 17.10
N MET A 145 7.03 16.68 17.92
CA MET A 145 7.15 18.01 18.55
C MET A 145 7.31 19.15 17.54
N ASP A 146 7.89 18.87 16.37
CA ASP A 146 8.02 19.83 15.27
C ASP A 146 6.76 19.93 14.39
N GLY A 147 5.75 19.10 14.67
CA GLY A 147 4.47 19.07 13.95
C GLY A 147 4.55 18.50 12.53
N ARG A 148 5.71 17.96 12.10
CA ARG A 148 5.89 17.42 10.76
C ARG A 148 5.27 16.04 10.57
N ILE A 149 5.12 15.26 11.63
CA ILE A 149 4.54 13.93 11.60
C ILE A 149 3.30 13.89 12.49
N LYS A 150 2.18 13.45 11.93
CA LYS A 150 0.94 13.19 12.65
C LYS A 150 0.44 11.78 12.34
N LEU A 151 0.25 10.95 13.36
CA LEU A 151 -0.22 9.57 13.20
C LEU A 151 -1.57 9.40 13.90
N TYR A 152 -2.59 9.03 13.13
CA TYR A 152 -3.96 8.83 13.58
C TYR A 152 -4.19 7.36 13.89
N CYS A 153 -4.32 7.05 15.18
CA CYS A 153 -4.55 5.70 15.69
C CYS A 153 -6.06 5.46 15.75
N MET A 154 -6.63 4.91 14.67
CA MET A 154 -8.08 4.76 14.49
C MET A 154 -8.39 3.78 13.35
N ASP A 155 -9.67 3.43 13.20
CA ASP A 155 -10.14 2.75 12.00
C ASP A 155 -9.91 3.65 10.78
N PHE A 156 -9.18 3.13 9.79
CA PHE A 156 -8.87 3.82 8.55
C PHE A 156 -10.11 4.40 7.88
N TYR A 157 -11.24 3.69 7.90
CA TYR A 157 -12.47 4.11 7.23
C TYR A 157 -13.23 5.23 7.94
N LEU A 158 -12.82 5.62 9.15
CA LEU A 158 -13.37 6.77 9.87
C LEU A 158 -12.57 8.04 9.59
N PHE A 159 -11.43 7.95 8.90
CA PHE A 159 -10.62 9.10 8.54
C PHE A 159 -11.25 9.88 7.38
N THR A 160 -11.28 11.21 7.47
CA THR A 160 -11.89 12.06 6.44
C THR A 160 -11.03 13.28 6.13
N LYS A 161 -11.30 13.93 4.99
CA LYS A 161 -10.61 15.18 4.63
C LYS A 161 -10.94 16.33 5.59
N GLU A 162 -12.05 16.29 6.33
CA GLU A 162 -12.39 17.31 7.33
C GLU A 162 -11.45 17.26 8.54
N MET A 163 -10.89 16.08 8.84
CA MET A 163 -9.98 15.90 9.97
C MET A 163 -8.61 16.53 9.72
N GLU A 164 -8.06 16.38 8.51
CA GLU A 164 -6.67 16.77 8.23
C GLU A 164 -6.49 17.39 6.83
N GLY A 165 -7.55 17.69 6.10
CA GLY A 165 -7.49 18.26 4.75
C GLY A 165 -7.15 17.22 3.68
N GLN A 166 -6.65 17.72 2.55
CA GLN A 166 -6.22 16.90 1.42
C GLN A 166 -4.69 16.84 1.29
N PHE A 167 -4.21 15.85 0.54
CA PHE A 167 -2.79 15.52 0.42
C PHE A 167 -2.29 15.68 -1.01
N ASN A 168 -1.07 16.18 -1.14
CA ASN A 168 -0.39 16.38 -2.42
C ASN A 168 0.30 15.10 -2.93
N ALA A 169 0.53 14.15 -2.03
CA ALA A 169 1.13 12.87 -2.34
C ALA A 169 0.58 11.77 -1.42
N ILE A 170 0.46 10.55 -1.94
CA ILE A 170 0.07 9.38 -1.16
C ILE A 170 1.05 8.26 -1.46
N TRP A 171 1.67 7.69 -0.42
CA TRP A 171 2.52 6.52 -0.51
C TRP A 171 1.80 5.31 0.09
N ASP A 172 1.29 4.44 -0.79
CA ASP A 172 0.56 3.23 -0.41
C ASP A 172 1.43 2.01 -0.65
N ARG A 173 2.02 1.52 0.44
CA ARG A 173 2.83 0.30 0.46
C ARG A 173 2.45 -0.51 1.66
N GLY A 174 2.09 -1.76 1.44
CA GLY A 174 1.57 -2.61 2.52
C GLY A 174 0.17 -2.21 2.97
N SER A 175 -0.50 -1.28 2.28
CA SER A 175 -1.84 -0.82 2.62
C SER A 175 -2.90 -1.43 1.70
N LEU A 176 -3.01 -1.03 0.42
CA LEU A 176 -4.01 -1.60 -0.50
C LEU A 176 -3.93 -3.13 -0.59
N VAL A 177 -2.72 -3.68 -0.51
CA VAL A 177 -2.48 -5.13 -0.50
C VAL A 177 -2.87 -5.80 0.82
N ALA A 178 -3.02 -5.07 1.92
CA ALA A 178 -3.49 -5.59 3.21
C ALA A 178 -5.02 -5.54 3.36
N ILE A 179 -5.70 -4.71 2.56
CA ILE A 179 -7.16 -4.56 2.57
C ILE A 179 -7.86 -5.81 1.99
N ASN A 180 -8.88 -6.29 2.71
CA ASN A 180 -9.74 -7.38 2.24
C ASN A 180 -10.34 -7.03 0.87
N ILE A 181 -10.52 -8.02 0.00
CA ILE A 181 -10.83 -7.79 -1.42
C ILE A 181 -12.12 -6.99 -1.59
N GLU A 182 -13.14 -7.29 -0.81
CA GLU A 182 -14.45 -6.65 -0.79
C GLU A 182 -14.42 -5.21 -0.28
N ASP A 183 -13.45 -4.86 0.57
CA ASP A 183 -13.32 -3.52 1.14
C ASP A 183 -12.52 -2.55 0.25
N ARG A 184 -11.96 -3.04 -0.87
CA ARG A 184 -11.10 -2.24 -1.76
C ARG A 184 -11.83 -1.09 -2.44
N ILE A 185 -13.13 -1.24 -2.74
CA ILE A 185 -13.92 -0.13 -3.30
C ILE A 185 -14.01 0.99 -2.27
N LYS A 186 -14.40 0.67 -1.02
CA LYS A 186 -14.47 1.61 0.08
C LYS A 186 -13.12 2.27 0.35
N TYR A 187 -12.03 1.50 0.34
CA TYR A 187 -10.67 2.01 0.46
C TYR A 187 -10.34 3.04 -0.63
N SER A 188 -10.64 2.71 -1.89
CA SER A 188 -10.36 3.59 -3.02
C SER A 188 -11.17 4.89 -2.99
N GLN A 189 -12.38 4.88 -2.43
CA GLN A 189 -13.21 6.07 -2.26
C GLN A 189 -12.58 7.03 -1.25
N LEU A 190 -12.14 6.51 -0.10
CA LEU A 190 -11.47 7.32 0.92
C LEU A 190 -10.16 7.90 0.40
N ILE A 191 -9.33 7.07 -0.25
CA ILE A 191 -8.09 7.56 -0.88
C ILE A 191 -8.39 8.71 -1.85
N GLN A 192 -9.39 8.57 -2.73
CA GLN A 192 -9.77 9.63 -3.67
C GLN A 192 -10.29 10.90 -2.97
N GLU A 193 -11.04 10.76 -1.88
CA GLU A 193 -11.57 11.88 -1.12
C GLU A 193 -10.45 12.77 -0.56
N VAL A 194 -9.40 12.14 -0.03
CA VAL A 194 -8.28 12.85 0.61
C VAL A 194 -7.23 13.33 -0.40
N MET A 195 -7.35 13.00 -1.69
CA MET A 195 -6.43 13.48 -2.74
C MET A 195 -6.72 14.93 -3.14
N SER A 196 -5.69 15.79 -3.08
CA SER A 196 -5.75 17.11 -3.71
C SER A 196 -5.85 16.97 -5.26
N PRO A 197 -6.26 18.03 -5.98
CA PRO A 197 -6.30 18.01 -7.45
C PRO A 197 -4.98 17.63 -8.12
N ASP A 198 -3.86 18.01 -7.53
CA ASP A 198 -2.50 17.75 -8.03
C ASP A 198 -1.82 16.53 -7.38
N CYS A 199 -2.60 15.71 -6.67
CA CYS A 199 -2.03 14.62 -5.88
C CYS A 199 -1.27 13.60 -6.74
N LYS A 200 -0.05 13.24 -6.28
CA LYS A 200 0.71 12.11 -6.83
C LYS A 200 0.49 10.88 -5.96
N TYR A 201 -0.16 9.88 -6.52
CA TYR A 201 -0.42 8.63 -5.83
C TYR A 201 0.55 7.54 -6.31
N MET A 202 1.36 7.01 -5.40
CA MET A 202 2.29 5.93 -5.68
C MET A 202 1.92 4.69 -4.85
N VAL A 203 1.71 3.57 -5.54
CA VAL A 203 1.26 2.31 -4.96
C VAL A 203 2.29 1.22 -5.20
N ALA A 204 2.71 0.53 -4.15
CA ALA A 204 3.49 -0.69 -4.24
C ALA A 204 2.56 -1.90 -4.08
N ALA A 205 2.40 -2.67 -5.16
CA ALA A 205 1.58 -3.87 -5.19
C ALA A 205 2.42 -5.12 -5.46
N MET A 206 1.83 -6.28 -5.18
CA MET A 206 2.44 -7.58 -5.44
C MET A 206 1.59 -8.38 -6.42
N GLN A 207 2.26 -9.07 -7.34
CA GLN A 207 1.66 -10.03 -8.25
C GLN A 207 2.31 -11.39 -8.05
N TYR A 208 1.49 -12.41 -7.76
CA TYR A 208 1.94 -13.77 -7.48
C TYR A 208 0.82 -14.79 -7.79
N ASP A 209 1.15 -16.08 -7.82
CA ASP A 209 0.17 -17.16 -8.00
C ASP A 209 -0.67 -17.35 -6.73
N THR A 210 -1.95 -16.97 -6.80
CA THR A 210 -2.87 -17.05 -5.66
C THR A 210 -3.22 -18.47 -5.23
N SER A 211 -2.82 -19.49 -5.99
CA SER A 211 -2.95 -20.88 -5.57
C SER A 211 -1.88 -21.31 -4.56
N GLU A 212 -0.76 -20.59 -4.48
CA GLU A 212 0.33 -20.85 -3.52
C GLU A 212 0.20 -20.04 -2.22
N TYR A 213 -0.46 -18.87 -2.29
CA TYR A 213 -0.62 -17.98 -1.16
C TYR A 213 -1.92 -17.19 -1.23
N THR A 214 -2.62 -17.04 -0.10
CA THR A 214 -3.95 -16.40 -0.06
C THR A 214 -3.94 -15.02 0.60
N GLY A 215 -2.77 -14.50 0.95
CA GLY A 215 -2.60 -13.17 1.56
C GLY A 215 -2.95 -13.10 3.06
N PRO A 216 -2.81 -11.91 3.66
CA PRO A 216 -2.18 -10.70 3.11
C PRO A 216 -0.63 -10.76 3.13
N PRO A 217 0.09 -10.14 2.18
CA PRO A 217 -0.42 -9.22 1.16
C PRO A 217 -1.20 -9.95 0.07
N TYR A 218 -2.37 -9.43 -0.28
CA TYR A 218 -3.25 -9.93 -1.33
C TYR A 218 -2.76 -9.49 -2.72
N ASN A 219 -2.90 -10.38 -3.69
CA ASN A 219 -2.58 -10.15 -5.09
C ASN A 219 -3.39 -8.98 -5.70
N ILE A 220 -2.73 -8.16 -6.52
CA ILE A 220 -3.34 -7.10 -7.34
C ILE A 220 -3.06 -7.40 -8.81
N LEU A 221 -4.05 -7.97 -9.50
CA LEU A 221 -3.89 -8.44 -10.89
C LEU A 221 -3.75 -7.30 -11.91
N LYS A 222 -4.36 -6.15 -11.66
CA LYS A 222 -4.26 -4.95 -12.50
C LYS A 222 -4.33 -3.70 -11.64
N ILE A 223 -3.28 -2.88 -11.69
CA ILE A 223 -3.38 -1.47 -11.32
C ILE A 223 -3.76 -0.72 -12.59
N PHE A 224 -5.00 -0.29 -12.70
CA PHE A 224 -5.40 0.56 -13.81
C PHE A 224 -4.72 1.92 -13.67
N LYS A 225 -3.93 2.32 -14.68
CA LYS A 225 -3.62 3.73 -14.90
C LYS A 225 -4.91 4.38 -15.41
N TYR A 226 -5.83 4.73 -14.51
CA TYR A 226 -6.90 5.62 -14.90
C TYR A 226 -6.25 6.99 -15.18
N PRO A 227 -6.47 7.60 -16.36
CA PRO A 227 -6.28 9.03 -16.45
C PRO A 227 -7.20 9.64 -15.40
N VAL A 228 -6.62 10.34 -14.42
CA VAL A 228 -7.40 11.14 -13.47
C VAL A 228 -7.93 12.33 -14.26
N THR A 229 -8.95 12.10 -15.07
CA THR A 229 -9.79 13.18 -15.60
C THR A 229 -10.76 13.54 -14.49
N ARG A 230 -10.49 14.67 -13.84
CA ARG A 230 -11.52 15.43 -13.13
C ARG A 230 -12.44 16.09 -14.14
#